data_AF-A0A0E7U8Q0-F1
#
_entry.id   AF-A0A0E7U8Q0-F1
#
_cell.length_a   1.000
_cell.length_b   1.000
_cell.length_c   1.000
_cell.angle_alpha   90.00
_cell.angle_beta   90.00
_cell.angle_gamma   90.00
#
_symmetry.space_group_name_H-M   'P 1'
#
loop_
_entity.id
_entity.type
_entity.pdbx_description
1 polymer ?
#
loop_
_entity_poly.entity_id
_entity_poly.type
_entity_poly.pdbx_seq_one_letter_code
_entity_poly.pdbx_strand_id
1 'polypeptide(L)'
;MLEELRRLVPSLIEENGDTVVIRHVYIERRMMPLNLYLRHASDPLLEVAVREYGDAIRQLATANIFPGDMLYKNFGVTRLGRVVFYDYDEIQRMTEMNFRAIPPAPNEEAELSSEPWYAVGPNDVFPEEFGRFLLGDPRVRQAFLRHHADLLAPQWWQACRARVAQGRIEEFFPYDTDRRLHPQAAPPPRAAA
;
A
#
# COMPACT_ATOMS: atom_id res chain seq x y z
N MET A 1 29.45 -7.20 6.32
CA MET A 1 28.29 -8.13 6.20
C MET A 1 28.35 -9.23 7.27
N LEU A 2 29.40 -10.06 7.35
CA LEU A 2 29.47 -11.12 8.36
C LEU A 2 29.46 -10.59 9.81
N GLU A 3 30.17 -9.50 10.08
CA GLU A 3 30.14 -8.82 11.39
C GLU A 3 28.74 -8.34 11.80
N GLU A 4 27.96 -7.84 10.84
CA GLU A 4 26.57 -7.44 11.06
C GLU A 4 25.70 -8.64 11.42
N LEU A 5 25.87 -9.78 10.72
CA LEU A 5 25.14 -11.02 11.03
C LEU A 5 25.46 -11.52 12.44
N ARG A 6 26.75 -11.52 12.83
CA ARG A 6 27.20 -11.89 14.18
C ARG A 6 26.60 -10.99 15.27
N ARG A 7 26.41 -9.70 14.97
CA ARG A 7 25.85 -8.73 15.90
C ARG A 7 24.34 -8.84 16.03
N LEU A 8 23.62 -8.93 14.91
CA LEU A 8 22.16 -8.79 14.87
C LEU A 8 21.41 -10.11 15.02
N VAL A 9 21.97 -11.22 14.50
CA VAL A 9 21.30 -12.53 14.45
C VAL A 9 22.23 -13.69 14.85
N PRO A 10 22.98 -13.60 15.97
CA PRO A 10 23.94 -14.65 16.35
C PRO A 10 23.32 -16.03 16.56
N SER A 11 22.04 -16.10 16.97
CA SER A 11 21.32 -17.36 17.19
C SER A 11 20.90 -18.09 15.90
N LEU A 12 20.99 -17.42 14.75
CA LEU A 12 20.59 -17.93 13.45
C LEU A 12 21.78 -18.30 12.55
N ILE A 13 23.01 -18.10 13.01
CA ILE A 13 24.23 -18.39 12.25
C ILE A 13 25.04 -19.50 12.92
N GLU A 14 25.60 -20.39 12.11
CA GLU A 14 26.61 -21.37 12.53
C GLU A 14 27.84 -21.22 11.64
N GLU A 15 29.03 -21.17 12.24
CA GLU A 15 30.29 -21.00 11.51
C GLU A 15 31.13 -22.27 11.64
N ASN A 16 31.44 -22.91 10.50
CA ASN A 16 32.23 -24.14 10.42
C ASN A 16 33.39 -23.94 9.45
N GLY A 17 34.55 -23.51 9.96
CA GLY A 17 35.73 -23.25 9.14
C GLY A 17 35.50 -22.11 8.14
N ASP A 18 35.42 -22.44 6.86
CA ASP A 18 35.19 -21.50 5.75
C ASP A 18 33.71 -21.33 5.38
N THR A 19 32.82 -22.08 6.03
CA THR A 19 31.40 -22.13 5.71
C THR A 19 30.57 -21.46 6.81
N VAL A 20 29.56 -20.69 6.40
CA VAL A 20 28.55 -20.11 7.31
C VAL A 20 27.18 -20.66 6.93
N VAL A 21 26.50 -21.27 7.89
CA VAL A 21 25.13 -21.76 7.75
C VAL A 21 24.17 -20.73 8.34
N ILE A 22 23.21 -20.27 7.54
CA ILE A 22 22.12 -19.41 8.01
C ILE A 22 20.89 -20.30 8.20
N ARG A 23 20.45 -20.48 9.45
CA ARG A 23 19.38 -21.42 9.82
C ARG A 23 18.04 -21.09 9.17
N HIS A 24 17.76 -19.80 8.96
CA HIS A 24 16.51 -19.34 8.37
C HIS A 24 16.75 -18.06 7.59
N VAL A 25 16.28 -18.03 6.34
CA VAL A 25 16.36 -16.87 5.46
C VAL A 25 15.22 -16.93 4.45
N TYR A 26 14.67 -15.77 4.12
CA TYR A 26 13.76 -15.63 2.99
C TYR A 26 14.55 -15.16 1.77
N ILE A 27 14.33 -15.80 0.63
CA ILE A 27 14.90 -15.37 -0.65
C ILE A 27 13.76 -14.79 -1.47
N GLU A 28 13.88 -13.50 -1.78
CA GLU A 28 12.87 -12.77 -2.52
C GLU A 28 13.43 -12.17 -3.81
N ARG A 29 12.52 -11.81 -4.71
CA ARG A 29 12.90 -11.13 -5.95
C ARG A 29 13.45 -9.75 -5.63
N ARG A 30 14.70 -9.50 -5.99
CA ARG A 30 15.30 -8.17 -5.87
C ARG A 30 14.56 -7.15 -6.75
N MET A 31 14.12 -6.07 -6.13
CA MET A 31 13.45 -4.93 -6.76
C MET A 31 14.18 -3.63 -6.38
N MET A 32 13.90 -2.54 -7.10
CA MET A 32 14.38 -1.22 -6.70
C MET A 32 13.44 -0.64 -5.62
N PRO A 33 13.91 -0.32 -4.41
CA PRO A 33 13.05 0.29 -3.39
C PRO A 33 12.39 1.56 -3.93
N LEU A 34 11.07 1.70 -3.74
CA LEU A 34 10.28 2.79 -4.32
C LEU A 34 10.73 4.15 -3.81
N ASN A 35 11.12 4.27 -2.54
CA ASN A 35 11.70 5.50 -1.99
C ASN A 35 13.01 5.94 -2.68
N LEU A 36 13.79 5.01 -3.22
CA LEU A 36 14.99 5.31 -4.01
C LEU A 36 14.61 5.64 -5.46
N TYR A 37 13.64 4.91 -6.02
CA TYR A 37 13.12 5.18 -7.36
C TYR A 37 12.55 6.61 -7.48
N LEU A 38 11.67 7.01 -6.57
CA LEU A 38 11.00 8.32 -6.59
C LEU A 38 11.98 9.49 -6.48
N ARG A 39 13.10 9.32 -5.77
CA ARG A 39 14.15 10.35 -5.63
C ARG A 39 14.84 10.71 -6.94
N HIS A 40 14.89 9.78 -7.90
CA HIS A 40 15.63 9.95 -9.14
C HIS A 40 14.74 9.96 -10.39
N ALA A 41 13.47 9.59 -10.25
CA ALA A 41 12.52 9.56 -11.36
C ALA A 41 12.25 10.97 -11.92
N SER A 42 12.14 11.07 -13.24
CA SER A 42 11.58 12.24 -13.92
C SER A 42 10.08 12.37 -13.60
N ASP A 43 9.50 13.55 -13.81
CA ASP A 43 8.07 13.79 -13.48
C ASP A 43 7.11 12.77 -14.09
N PRO A 44 7.23 12.38 -15.38
CA PRO A 44 6.33 11.38 -15.95
C PRO A 44 6.48 10.00 -15.32
N LEU A 45 7.72 9.59 -15.00
CA LEU A 45 7.99 8.29 -14.37
C LEU A 45 7.57 8.26 -12.91
N LEU A 46 7.69 9.40 -12.21
CA LEU A 46 7.20 9.58 -10.85
C LEU A 46 5.69 9.43 -10.81
N GLU A 47 4.96 10.09 -11.72
CA GLU A 47 3.50 9.99 -11.77
C GLU A 47 3.03 8.55 -11.98
N VAL A 48 3.67 7.82 -12.90
CA VAL A 48 3.35 6.40 -13.13
C VAL A 48 3.62 5.56 -11.87
N ALA A 49 4.77 5.75 -11.21
CA ALA A 49 5.10 4.98 -10.01
C ALA A 49 4.18 5.29 -8.82
N VAL A 50 3.77 6.56 -8.66
CA VAL A 50 2.82 6.96 -7.62
C VAL A 50 1.44 6.38 -7.88
N ARG A 51 1.01 6.30 -9.14
CA ARG A 51 -0.23 5.62 -9.53
C ARG A 51 -0.15 4.12 -9.22
N GLU A 52 0.91 3.45 -9.65
CA GLU A 52 1.13 2.02 -9.36
C GLU A 52 1.18 1.73 -7.86
N TYR A 53 1.75 2.64 -7.06
CA TYR A 53 1.78 2.53 -5.61
C TYR A 53 0.38 2.58 -4.98
N GLY A 54 -0.46 3.55 -5.36
CA GLY A 54 -1.83 3.60 -4.85
C GLY A 54 -2.68 2.43 -5.35
N ASP A 55 -2.49 1.99 -6.59
CA ASP A 55 -3.13 0.79 -7.13
C ASP A 55 -2.71 -0.48 -6.35
N ALA A 56 -1.44 -0.61 -5.97
CA ALA A 56 -0.97 -1.71 -5.15
C ALA A 56 -1.66 -1.73 -3.78
N ILE A 57 -1.81 -0.58 -3.12
CA ILE A 57 -2.54 -0.47 -1.85
C ILE A 57 -4.00 -0.90 -2.02
N ARG A 58 -4.67 -0.47 -3.10
CA ARG A 58 -6.05 -0.87 -3.39
C ARG A 58 -6.17 -2.37 -3.55
N GLN A 59 -5.28 -2.95 -4.33
CA GLN A 59 -5.29 -4.39 -4.61
C GLN A 59 -5.12 -5.19 -3.32
N LEU A 60 -4.17 -4.80 -2.45
CA LEU A 60 -4.00 -5.41 -1.13
C LEU A 60 -5.28 -5.29 -0.29
N ALA A 61 -5.86 -4.08 -0.19
CA ALA A 61 -7.06 -3.84 0.59
C ALA A 61 -8.26 -4.67 0.09
N THR A 62 -8.46 -4.76 -1.23
CA THR A 62 -9.52 -5.60 -1.83
C THR A 62 -9.28 -7.10 -1.62
N ALA A 63 -8.02 -7.51 -1.45
CA ALA A 63 -7.62 -8.88 -1.12
C ALA A 63 -7.67 -9.18 0.39
N ASN A 64 -8.34 -8.34 1.19
CA ASN A 64 -8.41 -8.43 2.65
C ASN A 64 -7.08 -8.21 3.39
N ILE A 65 -6.11 -7.53 2.76
CA ILE A 65 -4.79 -7.26 3.35
C ILE A 65 -4.66 -5.77 3.60
N PHE A 66 -4.50 -5.39 4.87
CA PHE A 66 -4.07 -4.06 5.26
C PHE A 66 -2.54 -4.08 5.47
N PRO A 67 -1.75 -3.24 4.77
CA PRO A 67 -0.29 -3.34 4.78
C PRO A 67 0.38 -2.96 6.12
N GLY A 68 -0.30 -2.22 7.01
CA GLY A 68 0.36 -1.59 8.15
C GLY A 68 1.18 -0.37 7.69
N ASP A 69 2.50 -0.41 7.85
CA ASP A 69 3.43 0.61 7.36
C ASP A 69 3.43 0.72 5.82
N MET A 70 2.70 1.73 5.32
CA MET A 70 2.59 2.04 3.90
C MET A 70 3.74 2.91 3.36
N LEU A 71 4.83 3.14 4.11
CA LEU A 71 5.95 3.94 3.63
C LEU A 71 6.60 3.37 2.37
N TYR A 72 7.07 4.25 1.48
CA TYR A 72 7.69 3.86 0.19
C TYR A 72 8.89 2.93 0.31
N LYS A 73 9.54 2.85 1.48
CA LYS A 73 10.65 1.93 1.75
C LYS A 73 10.21 0.45 1.82
N ASN A 74 8.92 0.18 1.97
CA ASN A 74 8.34 -1.17 2.07
C ASN A 74 7.78 -1.67 0.73
N PHE A 75 7.95 -0.86 -0.33
CA PHE A 75 7.49 -1.15 -1.68
C PHE A 75 8.67 -1.17 -2.66
N GLY A 76 8.60 -2.05 -3.64
CA GLY A 76 9.62 -2.27 -4.66
C GLY A 76 9.06 -2.05 -6.05
N VAL A 77 9.88 -1.45 -6.91
CA VAL A 77 9.62 -1.27 -8.33
C VAL A 77 10.31 -2.39 -9.09
N THR A 78 9.52 -3.14 -9.84
CA THR A 78 10.01 -4.19 -10.73
C THR A 78 10.62 -3.60 -12.01
N ARG A 79 11.33 -4.42 -12.80
CA ARG A 79 11.87 -4.00 -14.11
C ARG A 79 10.80 -3.51 -15.09
N LEU A 80 9.55 -3.96 -14.94
CA LEU A 80 8.42 -3.55 -15.77
C LEU A 80 7.67 -2.33 -15.19
N GLY A 81 8.19 -1.70 -14.14
CA GLY A 81 7.58 -0.52 -13.53
C GLY A 81 6.43 -0.81 -12.54
N ARG A 82 6.07 -2.09 -12.32
CA ARG A 82 5.06 -2.49 -11.33
C ARG A 82 5.57 -2.25 -9.91
N VAL A 83 4.70 -1.76 -9.04
CA VAL A 83 4.96 -1.59 -7.61
C VAL A 83 4.45 -2.80 -6.82
N VAL A 84 5.29 -3.34 -5.93
CA VAL A 84 5.02 -4.54 -5.14
C VAL A 84 5.38 -4.29 -3.69
N PHE A 85 4.50 -4.67 -2.76
CA PHE A 85 4.77 -4.63 -1.33
C PHE A 85 5.59 -5.84 -0.88
N TYR A 86 6.55 -5.66 0.04
CA TYR A 86 7.44 -6.74 0.49
C TYR A 86 7.72 -6.78 1.99
N ASP A 87 7.17 -5.86 2.78
CA ASP A 87 7.39 -5.84 4.25
C ASP A 87 6.21 -6.50 4.96
N TYR A 88 6.32 -7.77 5.36
CA TYR A 88 5.17 -8.54 5.83
C TYR A 88 4.95 -8.50 7.35
N ASP A 89 5.80 -7.83 8.11
CA ASP A 89 5.76 -7.92 9.58
C ASP A 89 4.55 -7.20 10.20
N GLU A 90 4.01 -6.18 9.52
CA GLU A 90 2.89 -5.37 10.01
C GLU A 90 1.55 -5.65 9.31
N ILE A 91 1.46 -6.69 8.48
CA ILE A 91 0.23 -6.98 7.74
C ILE A 91 -0.89 -7.43 8.68
N GLN A 92 -2.09 -6.90 8.45
CA GLN A 92 -3.29 -7.26 9.20
C GLN A 92 -4.46 -7.48 8.24
N ARG A 93 -5.52 -8.14 8.71
CA ARG A 93 -6.71 -8.33 7.85
C ARG A 93 -7.53 -7.05 7.82
N MET A 94 -7.99 -6.66 6.63
CA MET A 94 -8.88 -5.49 6.48
C MET A 94 -10.14 -5.59 7.34
N THR A 95 -10.68 -6.80 7.54
CA THR A 95 -11.85 -7.04 8.39
C THR A 95 -11.63 -6.73 9.87
N GLU A 96 -10.38 -6.81 10.34
CA GLU A 96 -9.99 -6.57 11.73
C GLU A 96 -9.74 -5.09 12.02
N MET A 97 -9.57 -4.28 10.97
CA MET A 97 -9.23 -2.86 11.07
C MET A 97 -10.45 -2.00 11.32
N ASN A 98 -10.25 -0.91 12.08
CA ASN A 98 -11.27 0.09 12.36
C ASN A 98 -10.87 1.44 11.74
N PHE A 99 -11.31 1.66 10.50
CA PHE A 99 -11.06 2.92 9.79
C PHE A 99 -12.00 4.01 10.29
N ARG A 100 -11.43 5.10 10.80
CA ARG A 100 -12.18 6.20 11.44
C ARG A 100 -11.76 7.52 10.83
N ALA A 101 -12.68 8.49 10.86
CA ALA A 101 -12.31 9.87 10.61
C ALA A 101 -11.69 10.49 11.87
N ILE A 102 -10.72 11.40 11.68
CA ILE A 102 -10.20 12.21 12.78
C ILE A 102 -11.35 13.12 13.26
N PRO A 103 -11.78 13.05 14.53
CA PRO A 103 -12.83 13.93 15.04
C PRO A 103 -12.40 15.40 14.91
N PRO A 104 -13.33 16.35 14.67
CA PRO A 104 -12.99 17.76 14.72
C PRO A 104 -12.48 18.14 16.12
N ALA A 105 -11.57 19.11 16.17
CA ALA A 105 -11.07 19.61 17.44
C ALA A 105 -12.20 20.31 18.21
N PRO A 106 -12.37 20.01 19.52
CA PRO A 106 -13.43 20.63 20.31
C PRO A 106 -13.12 22.11 20.65
N ASN A 107 -11.85 22.51 20.60
CA ASN A 107 -11.37 23.86 20.93
C ASN A 107 -9.98 24.11 20.31
N GLU A 108 -9.51 25.37 20.35
CA GLU A 108 -8.21 25.79 19.80
C GLU A 108 -7.01 25.12 20.51
N GLU A 109 -7.12 24.86 21.82
CA GLU A 109 -6.07 24.18 22.58
C GLU A 109 -5.83 22.76 22.05
N ALA A 110 -6.89 22.03 21.72
CA ALA A 110 -6.78 20.70 21.13
C ALA A 110 -6.15 20.74 19.72
N GLU A 111 -6.40 21.77 18.92
CA GLU A 111 -5.76 21.92 17.59
C GLU A 111 -4.24 22.10 17.68
N LEU A 112 -3.77 22.78 18.73
CA LEU A 112 -2.35 23.03 18.98
C LEU A 112 -1.67 21.91 19.78
N SER A 113 -2.43 20.95 20.30
CA SER A 113 -1.92 19.84 21.09
C SER A 113 -1.06 18.90 20.24
N SER A 114 0.05 18.43 20.82
CA SER A 114 0.86 17.35 20.24
C SER A 114 0.26 15.96 20.45
N GLU A 115 -0.65 15.82 21.43
CA GLU A 115 -1.34 14.58 21.75
C GLU A 115 -2.78 14.58 21.22
N PRO A 116 -3.30 13.44 20.71
CA PRO A 116 -4.69 13.32 20.28
C PRO A 116 -5.66 13.56 21.45
N TRP A 117 -6.72 14.34 21.22
CA TRP A 117 -7.82 14.58 22.19
C TRP A 117 -8.91 13.49 22.16
N TYR A 118 -8.73 12.46 21.35
CA TYR A 118 -9.68 11.36 21.15
C TYR A 118 -9.01 10.02 21.43
N ALA A 119 -9.79 9.05 21.87
CA ALA A 119 -9.28 7.71 22.13
C ALA A 119 -8.91 6.99 20.82
N VAL A 120 -7.72 6.40 20.81
CA VAL A 120 -7.16 5.60 19.72
C VAL A 120 -7.00 4.16 20.19
N GLY A 121 -7.72 3.24 19.55
CA GLY A 121 -7.57 1.80 19.75
C GLY A 121 -6.40 1.21 18.97
N PRO A 122 -5.97 -0.03 19.28
CA PRO A 122 -4.82 -0.66 18.62
C PRO A 122 -5.00 -0.93 17.13
N ASN A 123 -6.25 -1.08 16.66
CA ASN A 123 -6.59 -1.31 15.25
C ASN A 123 -7.28 -0.09 14.62
N ASP A 124 -7.27 1.07 15.30
CA ASP A 124 -7.81 2.29 14.74
C ASP A 124 -6.83 2.85 13.71
N VAL A 125 -7.36 3.15 12.52
CA VAL A 125 -6.60 3.72 11.43
C VAL A 125 -7.30 5.00 10.97
N PHE A 126 -6.52 6.08 10.82
CA PHE A 126 -6.98 7.39 10.37
C PHE A 126 -6.35 7.70 9.00
N PRO A 127 -7.01 7.37 7.88
CA PRO A 127 -6.45 7.53 6.55
C PRO A 127 -6.05 8.97 6.18
N GLU A 128 -6.61 9.97 6.86
CA GLU A 128 -6.24 11.36 6.72
C GLU A 128 -4.76 11.62 7.09
N GLU A 129 -4.23 10.87 8.08
CA GLU A 129 -2.84 10.99 8.51
C GLU A 129 -1.86 10.49 7.44
N PHE A 130 -2.33 9.55 6.62
CA PHE A 130 -2.03 9.38 5.19
C PHE A 130 -1.09 10.44 4.60
N GLY A 131 -1.69 11.62 4.44
CA GLY A 131 -1.12 12.74 3.73
C GLY A 131 0.11 13.32 4.41
N ARG A 132 0.20 13.23 5.74
CA ARG A 132 1.27 13.85 6.53
C ARG A 132 2.61 13.14 6.31
N PHE A 133 2.60 11.81 6.26
CA PHE A 133 3.84 11.04 6.14
C PHE A 133 4.16 10.60 4.71
N LEU A 134 3.16 10.40 3.84
CA LEU A 134 3.40 9.99 2.45
C LEU A 134 3.68 11.19 1.54
N LEU A 135 3.02 12.33 1.75
CA LEU A 135 2.92 13.39 0.74
C LEU A 135 3.78 14.62 1.02
N GLY A 136 4.97 14.39 1.59
CA GLY A 136 5.95 15.46 1.87
C GLY A 136 6.62 16.05 0.62
N ASP A 137 6.86 15.24 -0.42
CA ASP A 137 7.35 15.74 -1.72
C ASP A 137 6.18 16.31 -2.54
N PRO A 138 6.22 17.59 -2.96
CA PRO A 138 5.14 18.21 -3.73
C PRO A 138 4.80 17.48 -5.04
N ARG A 139 5.79 16.90 -5.73
CA ARG A 139 5.59 16.16 -6.99
C ARG A 139 4.79 14.89 -6.72
N VAL A 140 5.15 14.17 -5.67
CA VAL A 140 4.45 12.97 -5.21
C VAL A 140 3.05 13.32 -4.72
N ARG A 141 2.90 14.38 -3.92
CA ARG A 141 1.61 14.88 -3.44
C ARG A 141 0.66 15.17 -4.61
N GLN A 142 1.13 15.91 -5.62
CA GLN A 142 0.30 16.26 -6.77
C GLN A 142 -0.17 15.04 -7.54
N ALA A 143 0.75 14.09 -7.81
CA ALA A 143 0.40 12.85 -8.50
C ALA A 143 -0.56 11.98 -7.67
N PHE A 144 -0.31 11.82 -6.38
CA PHE A 144 -1.13 11.00 -5.49
C PHE A 144 -2.54 11.56 -5.35
N LEU A 145 -2.70 12.87 -5.13
CA LEU A 145 -4.01 13.49 -5.01
C LEU A 145 -4.79 13.44 -6.33
N ARG A 146 -4.12 13.43 -7.48
CA ARG A 146 -4.77 13.30 -8.79
C ARG A 146 -5.42 11.92 -8.99
N HIS A 147 -4.74 10.85 -8.55
CA HIS A 147 -5.14 9.47 -8.86
C HIS A 147 -5.81 8.75 -7.67
N HIS A 148 -5.49 9.14 -6.44
CA HIS A 148 -5.78 8.35 -5.24
C HIS A 148 -6.15 9.17 -3.99
N ALA A 149 -6.71 10.38 -4.16
CA ALA A 149 -7.15 11.19 -3.02
C ALA A 149 -8.14 10.47 -2.09
N ASP A 150 -8.95 9.55 -2.61
CA ASP A 150 -9.87 8.70 -1.85
C ASP A 150 -9.17 7.72 -0.90
N LEU A 151 -7.89 7.38 -1.09
CA LEU A 151 -7.12 6.61 -0.10
C LEU A 151 -6.87 7.39 1.19
N LEU A 152 -7.04 8.71 1.19
CA LEU A 152 -7.02 9.55 2.39
C LEU A 152 -8.40 9.64 3.06
N ALA A 153 -9.44 9.07 2.45
CA ALA A 153 -10.81 9.15 2.93
C ALA A 153 -11.19 7.86 3.67
N PRO A 154 -11.54 7.91 4.97
CA PRO A 154 -11.92 6.71 5.73
C PRO A 154 -13.11 5.96 5.12
N GLN A 155 -14.01 6.66 4.43
CA GLN A 155 -15.20 6.07 3.80
C GLN A 155 -14.82 5.05 2.72
N TRP A 156 -13.73 5.28 1.97
CA TRP A 156 -13.27 4.34 0.96
C TRP A 156 -12.86 3.01 1.61
N TRP A 157 -12.07 3.08 2.68
CA TRP A 157 -11.59 1.93 3.44
C TRP A 157 -12.73 1.18 4.12
N GLN A 158 -13.67 1.90 4.73
CA GLN A 158 -14.88 1.33 5.34
C GLN A 158 -15.72 0.57 4.30
N ALA A 159 -15.91 1.14 3.11
CA ALA A 159 -16.64 0.50 2.03
C ALA A 159 -15.89 -0.75 1.53
N CYS A 160 -14.57 -0.69 1.38
CA CYS A 160 -13.73 -1.83 1.01
C CYS A 160 -13.86 -2.96 2.05
N ARG A 161 -13.67 -2.64 3.34
CA ARG A 161 -13.85 -3.57 4.45
C ARG A 161 -15.23 -4.23 4.43
N ALA A 162 -16.29 -3.46 4.19
CA ALA A 162 -17.66 -4.00 4.11
C ALA A 162 -17.84 -4.98 2.94
N ARG A 163 -17.27 -4.68 1.76
CA ARG A 163 -17.31 -5.59 0.59
C ARG A 163 -16.54 -6.88 0.86
N VAL A 164 -15.34 -6.77 1.42
CA VAL A 164 -14.50 -7.90 1.80
C VAL A 164 -15.17 -8.78 2.84
N ALA A 165 -15.81 -8.18 3.86
CA ALA A 165 -16.56 -8.92 4.89
C ALA A 165 -17.75 -9.72 4.32
N GLN A 166 -18.29 -9.32 3.16
CA GLN A 166 -19.33 -10.06 2.45
C GLN A 166 -18.78 -11.20 1.58
N GLY A 167 -17.46 -11.45 1.60
CA GLY A 167 -16.82 -12.46 0.76
C GLY A 167 -16.79 -12.11 -0.73
N ARG A 168 -17.02 -10.84 -1.09
CA ARG A 168 -16.90 -10.41 -2.49
C ARG A 168 -15.44 -10.43 -2.90
N ILE A 169 -15.12 -11.24 -3.90
CA ILE A 169 -13.83 -11.24 -4.56
C ILE A 169 -13.91 -10.19 -5.67
N GLU A 170 -13.14 -9.10 -5.56
CA GLU A 170 -13.04 -8.12 -6.64
C GLU A 170 -12.19 -8.66 -7.79
N GLU A 171 -12.57 -8.32 -9.03
CA GLU A 171 -11.81 -8.72 -10.22
C GLU A 171 -10.45 -7.99 -10.24
N PHE A 172 -9.36 -8.75 -10.27
CA PHE A 172 -8.03 -8.21 -10.55
C PHE A 172 -7.69 -8.40 -12.03
N PHE A 173 -7.11 -7.37 -12.64
CA PHE A 173 -6.61 -7.46 -14.02
C PHE A 173 -5.08 -7.29 -14.01
N PRO A 174 -4.32 -8.26 -14.54
CA PRO A 174 -2.86 -8.15 -14.64
C PRO A 174 -2.41 -7.28 -15.84
N TYR A 175 -3.27 -6.39 -16.31
CA TYR A 175 -3.07 -5.53 -17.48
C TYR A 175 -3.83 -4.22 -17.31
N ASP A 176 -3.40 -3.18 -18.04
CA ASP A 176 -4.05 -1.88 -18.03
C ASP A 176 -5.50 -1.96 -18.52
N THR A 177 -6.40 -1.24 -17.87
CA THR A 177 -7.84 -1.29 -18.15
C THR A 177 -8.22 -0.82 -19.55
N ASP A 178 -7.38 -0.03 -20.22
CA ASP A 178 -7.51 0.38 -21.61
C ASP A 178 -7.36 -0.79 -22.60
N ARG A 179 -6.78 -1.91 -22.16
CA ARG A 179 -6.68 -3.16 -22.92
C ARG A 179 -7.86 -4.11 -22.69
N ARG A 180 -8.82 -3.74 -21.83
CA ARG A 180 -9.98 -4.59 -21.56
C ARG A 180 -10.87 -4.68 -22.80
N LEU A 181 -11.14 -5.90 -23.26
CA LEU A 181 -12.10 -6.12 -24.34
C LEU A 181 -13.50 -5.84 -23.82
N HIS A 182 -14.18 -4.85 -24.43
CA HIS A 182 -15.57 -4.57 -24.14
C HIS A 182 -16.47 -5.55 -24.93
N PRO A 183 -17.51 -6.13 -24.31
CA PRO A 183 -18.48 -6.93 -25.04
C PRO A 183 -19.08 -6.11 -26.17
N GLN A 184 -19.07 -6.64 -27.40
CA GLN A 184 -19.76 -6.01 -28.52
C GLN A 184 -21.25 -5.95 -28.17
N ALA A 185 -21.88 -4.78 -28.30
CA ALA A 185 -23.31 -4.64 -28.04
C ALA A 185 -24.08 -5.68 -28.87
N ALA A 186 -24.99 -6.41 -28.23
CA ALA A 186 -25.79 -7.42 -28.91
C ALA A 186 -26.51 -6.78 -30.12
N PRO A 187 -26.50 -7.43 -31.30
CA PRO A 187 -27.21 -6.91 -32.45
C PRO A 187 -28.71 -6.77 -32.12
N PRO A 188 -29.40 -5.73 -32.63
CA PRO A 188 -30.81 -5.53 -32.35
C PRO A 188 -31.61 -6.76 -32.78
N PRO A 189 -32.69 -7.12 -32.05
CA PRO A 189 -33.51 -8.27 -32.40
C PRO A 189 -34.03 -8.11 -33.82
N ARG A 190 -33.87 -9.15 -34.65
CA ARG A 190 -34.44 -9.18 -35.99
C ARG A 190 -35.96 -9.03 -35.87
N ALA A 191 -36.53 -8.04 -36.57
CA ALA A 191 -37.97 -7.89 -36.68
C ALA A 191 -38.57 -9.19 -37.24
N ALA A 192 -39.53 -9.76 -36.52
CA ALA A 192 -40.30 -10.89 -37.00
C ALA A 192 -41.13 -10.45 -38.21
N ALA A 193 -41.03 -11.19 -39.31
CA ALA A 193 -41.83 -11.03 -40.52
C ALA A 193 -43.14 -11.80 -40.39
#